data_AF-A0A963NR63-F1
#
_entry.id   AF-A0A963NR63-F1
#
_cell.length_a   1.000
_cell.length_b   1.000
_cell.length_c   1.000
_cell.angle_alpha   90.00
_cell.angle_beta   90.00
_cell.angle_gamma   90.00
#
_symmetry.space_group_name_H-M   'P 1'
#
loop_
_entity.id
_entity.type
_entity.pdbx_description
1 polymer ?
#
loop_
_entity_poly.entity_id
_entity_poly.type
_entity_poly.pdbx_seq_one_letter_code
_entity_poly.pdbx_strand_id
1 'polypeptide(L)' 'ANLAIIRHLALNLIKKEKTSKVGVKTKRLKAGWDNDYLLRIIGVI' A
#
# COMPACT_ATOMS: atom_id res chain seq x y z
N ALA A 1 7.69 18.98 -5.46
CA ALA A 1 7.24 18.05 -6.51
C ALA A 1 5.80 17.62 -6.26
N ASN A 2 4.95 17.58 -7.29
CA ASN A 2 3.55 17.17 -7.18
C ASN A 2 3.43 15.63 -7.20
N LEU A 3 3.06 15.02 -6.07
CA LEU A 3 2.86 13.56 -5.92
C LEU A 3 1.38 13.19 -5.77
N ALA A 4 0.45 14.07 -6.15
CA ALA A 4 -0.98 13.83 -5.96
C ALA A 4 -1.44 12.52 -6.62
N ILE A 5 -1.06 12.29 -7.87
CA ILE A 5 -1.41 11.09 -8.64
C ILE A 5 -0.89 9.82 -7.96
N ILE A 6 0.38 9.83 -7.51
CA ILE A 6 1.00 8.69 -6.84
C ILE A 6 0.29 8.37 -5.52
N ARG A 7 -0.13 9.38 -4.74
CA ARG A 7 -0.92 9.16 -3.53
C ARG A 7 -2.27 8.51 -3.82
N HIS A 8 -2.97 8.95 -4.86
CA HIS A 8 -4.24 8.32 -5.27
C HIS A 8 -4.03 6.87 -5.71
N LEU A 9 -2.97 6.60 -6.49
CA LEU A 9 -2.61 5.24 -6.91
C LEU A 9 -2.32 4.35 -5.70
N ALA A 10 -1.45 4.79 -4.80
CA ALA A 10 -1.08 4.06 -3.59
C ALA A 10 -2.29 3.78 -2.69
N LEU A 11 -3.18 4.76 -2.50
CA LEU A 11 -4.42 4.57 -1.72
C LEU A 11 -5.34 3.54 -2.35
N ASN A 12 -5.47 3.53 -3.68
CA ASN A 12 -6.28 2.55 -4.39
C ASN A 12 -5.70 1.13 -4.25
N LEU A 13 -4.38 0.97 -4.35
CA LEU A 13 -3.69 -0.31 -4.15
C LEU A 13 -3.87 -0.82 -2.71
N ILE A 14 -3.63 0.03 -1.71
CA ILE A 14 -3.79 -0.31 -0.29
C ILE A 14 -5.24 -0.73 0.05
N LYS A 15 -6.24 -0.08 -0.57
CA LYS A 15 -7.66 -0.46 -0.39
C LYS A 15 -8.01 -1.79 -1.05
N LYS A 16 -7.34 -2.16 -2.15
CA LYS A 16 -7.55 -3.43 -2.86
C LYS A 16 -6.85 -4.62 -2.19
N GLU A 17 -5.79 -4.38 -1.42
CA GLU A 17 -5.11 -5.41 -0.65
C GLU A 17 -6.07 -6.05 0.38
N LYS A 18 -6.19 -7.40 0.36
CA LYS A 18 -7.11 -8.14 1.24
C LYS A 18 -6.41 -9.01 2.29
N THR A 19 -5.10 -9.17 2.19
CA THR A 19 -4.36 -10.11 3.04
C THR A 19 -4.23 -9.62 4.48
N SER A 20 -4.12 -8.30 4.69
CA SER A 20 -4.13 -7.72 6.02
C SER A 20 -5.51 -7.23 6.40
N LYS A 21 -6.10 -7.78 7.46
CA LYS A 21 -7.40 -7.38 8.02
C LYS A 21 -7.31 -6.15 8.94
N VAL A 22 -6.45 -5.20 8.60
CA VAL A 22 -6.20 -3.97 9.38
C VAL A 22 -6.64 -2.73 8.61
N GLY A 23 -6.79 -1.61 9.30
CA GLY A 23 -7.16 -0.33 8.69
C GLY A 23 -6.12 0.21 7.70
N VAL A 24 -6.55 1.09 6.79
CA VAL A 24 -5.71 1.69 5.73
C VAL A 24 -4.43 2.35 6.27
N LYS A 25 -4.52 3.03 7.42
CA LYS A 25 -3.35 3.66 8.08
C LYS A 25 -2.28 2.61 8.43
N THR A 26 -2.70 1.50 9.04
CA THR A 26 -1.79 0.42 9.45
C THR A 26 -1.22 -0.31 8.24
N LYS A 27 -2.01 -0.54 7.18
CA LYS A 27 -1.50 -1.11 5.93
C LYS A 27 -0.42 -0.22 5.30
N ARG A 28 -0.61 1.09 5.31
CA ARG A 28 0.39 2.05 4.82
C ARG A 28 1.68 2.00 5.64
N LEU A 29 1.57 1.93 6.97
CA LEU A 29 2.74 1.78 7.84
C LEU A 29 3.46 0.45 7.59
N LYS A 30 2.70 -0.63 7.47
CA LYS A 30 3.26 -1.96 7.18
C LYS A 30 4.03 -1.96 5.85
N ALA A 31 3.47 -1.37 4.80
CA ALA A 31 4.16 -1.23 3.51
C ALA A 31 5.41 -0.32 3.57
N GLY A 32 5.57 0.48 4.62
CA GLY A 32 6.78 1.26 4.86
C GLY A 32 7.85 0.54 5.67
N TRP A 33 7.52 -0.58 6.34
CA TRP A 33 8.43 -1.34 7.20
C TRP A 33 8.73 -2.75 6.70
N ASP A 34 7.84 -3.31 5.88
CA ASP A 34 7.88 -4.67 5.36
C ASP A 34 7.92 -4.62 3.83
N ASN A 35 9.11 -4.86 3.27
CA ASN A 35 9.34 -4.78 1.83
C ASN A 35 8.59 -5.89 1.08
N ASP A 36 8.44 -7.08 1.65
CA ASP A 36 7.69 -8.16 1.01
C ASP A 36 6.21 -7.79 0.90
N TYR A 37 5.68 -7.18 1.97
CA TYR A 37 4.32 -6.66 1.97
C TYR A 37 4.13 -5.49 0.98
N LEU A 38 5.13 -4.63 0.83
CA LEU A 38 5.14 -3.58 -0.19
C LEU A 38 5.10 -4.17 -1.60
N LEU A 39 6.00 -5.12 -1.90
CA LEU A 39 6.10 -5.79 -3.20
C LEU A 39 4.78 -6.48 -3.58
N ARG A 40 4.09 -7.05 -2.60
CA ARG A 40 2.75 -7.59 -2.80
C ARG A 40 1.69 -6.54 -3.11
N ILE A 41 1.70 -5.40 -2.41
CA ILE A 41 0.74 -4.30 -2.68
C ILE A 41 0.89 -3.76 -4.10
N ILE A 42 2.13 -3.65 -4.58
CA ILE A 42 2.41 -3.15 -5.94
C ILE A 42 2.26 -4.24 -7.02
N GLY A 43 1.96 -5.49 -6.63
CA GLY A 43 1.64 -6.59 -7.54
C GLY A 43 2.85 -7.24 -8.21
N VAL A 44 4.04 -7.13 -7.60
CA VAL A 44 5.27 -7.75 -8.10
C VAL A 44 5.40 -9.21 -7.65
N ILE A 45 4.75 -9.57 -6.54
CA ILE A 45 4.73 -10.91 -5.93
C ILE A 45 3.33 -11.19 -5.39
#